data_AF-A0A2V8DK20-F1
#
_entry.id   AF-A0A2V8DK20-F1
#
_cell.length_a   1.000
_cell.length_b   1.000
_cell.length_c   1.000
_cell.angle_alpha   90.00
_cell.angle_beta   90.00
_cell.angle_gamma   90.00
#
_symmetry.space_group_name_H-M   'P 1'
#
loop_
_entity.id
_entity.type
_entity.pdbx_description
1 polymer ?
#
loop_
_entity_poly.entity_id
_entity_poly.type
_entity_poly.pdbx_seq_one_letter_code
_entity_poly.pdbx_strand_id
1 'polypeptide(L)' 'QFAWNIQYPGADGKFGRTDVNLVSASNPLGLDRADPNAKDDITTINQLNVPVDRPILVHLSTKDVIHSFG' A
#
# COMPACT_ATOMS: atom_id res chain seq x y z
N GLN A 1 0.79 -2.33 -15.27
CA GLN A 1 -0.44 -3.16 -15.26
C GLN A 1 -0.09 -4.58 -14.85
N PHE A 2 -1.04 -5.32 -14.25
CA PHE A 2 -0.89 -6.71 -13.75
C PHE A 2 -0.10 -6.93 -12.45
N ALA A 3 0.11 -5.89 -11.63
CA ALA A 3 0.73 -6.04 -10.31
C ALA A 3 -0.13 -5.39 -9.22
N TRP A 4 -0.33 -6.11 -8.12
CA TRP A 4 -0.92 -5.59 -6.90
C TRP A 4 0.19 -5.03 -6.02
N ASN A 5 0.06 -3.76 -5.62
CA ASN A 5 0.98 -3.13 -4.69
C ASN A 5 0.27 -3.03 -3.34
N ILE A 6 0.86 -3.60 -2.30
CA ILE A 6 0.25 -3.70 -0.99
C ILE A 6 1.06 -2.83 -0.04
N GLN A 7 0.38 -2.09 0.82
CA GLN A 7 0.94 -1.29 1.91
C GLN A 7 0.37 -1.83 3.23
N TYR A 8 1.23 -2.04 4.21
CA TYR A 8 0.85 -2.33 5.60
C TYR A 8 1.25 -1.14 6.46
N PRO A 9 0.39 -0.73 7.42
CA PRO A 9 0.82 0.23 8.41
C PRO A 9 1.90 -0.42 9.27
N GLY A 10 2.82 0.39 9.76
CA GLY A 10 3.86 -0.08 10.66
C GLY A 10 3.34 -0.36 12.08
N ALA A 11 4.25 -0.32 13.05
CA ALA A 11 3.92 -0.55 14.46
C ALA A 11 3.03 0.57 15.03
N ASP A 12 3.04 1.75 14.41
CA ASP A 12 2.19 2.88 14.78
C ASP A 12 0.71 2.71 14.37
N GLY A 13 0.40 1.72 13.53
CA GLY A 13 -0.95 1.41 13.06
C GLY A 13 -1.54 2.45 12.09
N LYS A 14 -0.73 3.35 11.55
CA LYS A 14 -1.17 4.41 10.64
C LYS A 14 -0.55 4.22 9.26
N PHE A 15 -1.30 4.59 8.23
CA PHE A 15 -0.76 4.63 6.88
C PHE A 15 -0.09 5.97 6.62
N GLY A 16 1.11 5.93 6.06
CA GLY A 16 1.76 7.08 5.47
C GLY A 16 1.00 7.63 4.27
N ARG A 17 1.13 8.94 4.06
CA ARG A 17 0.55 9.65 2.91
C ARG A 17 1.06 9.09 1.58
N THR A 18 0.15 8.99 0.61
CA THR A 18 0.48 8.72 -0.80
C THR A 18 0.18 9.93 -1.68
N ASP A 19 1.00 10.14 -2.71
CA ASP A 19 0.84 11.22 -3.69
C ASP A 19 1.21 10.69 -5.09
N VAL A 20 0.35 10.95 -6.07
CA VAL A 20 0.55 10.55 -7.47
C VAL A 20 1.84 11.13 -8.06
N ASN A 21 2.26 12.31 -7.62
CA ASN A 21 3.48 12.96 -8.09
C ASN A 21 4.76 12.27 -7.59
N LEU A 22 4.66 11.43 -6.56
CA LEU A 22 5.78 10.65 -6.03
C LEU A 22 5.88 9.25 -6.67
N VAL A 23 4.94 8.90 -7.56
CA VAL A 23 4.93 7.60 -8.23
C VAL A 23 6.11 7.47 -9.19
N SER A 24 6.88 6.40 -9.02
CA SER A 24 8.02 6.05 -9.87
C SER A 24 8.22 4.54 -9.91
N ALA A 25 9.16 4.06 -10.74
CA ALA A 25 9.46 2.64 -10.85
C ALA A 25 9.86 2.00 -9.50
N SER A 26 10.56 2.74 -8.64
CA SER A 26 10.97 2.28 -7.29
C SER A 26 9.98 2.66 -6.19
N ASN A 27 9.05 3.58 -6.45
CA ASN A 27 7.97 3.96 -5.53
C ASN A 27 6.61 3.85 -6.24
N PRO A 28 6.15 2.62 -6.54
CA PRO A 28 4.94 2.46 -7.34
C PRO A 28 3.70 2.99 -6.63
N LEU A 29 3.67 3.01 -5.30
CA LEU A 29 2.54 3.50 -4.50
C LEU A 29 2.51 5.04 -4.33
N GLY A 30 3.59 5.74 -4.68
CA GLY A 30 3.72 7.17 -4.39
C GLY A 30 3.79 7.46 -2.89
N LEU A 31 4.31 6.51 -2.09
CA LEU A 31 4.42 6.66 -0.64
C LEU A 31 5.41 7.77 -0.29
N ASP A 32 4.97 8.74 0.50
CA ASP A 32 5.80 9.87 0.93
C ASP A 32 6.63 9.49 2.16
N ARG A 33 7.92 9.19 1.96
CA ARG A 33 8.84 8.84 3.06
C ARG A 33 9.21 10.01 3.97
N ALA A 34 8.82 11.24 3.64
CA ALA A 34 8.96 12.38 4.55
C ALA A 34 7.85 12.42 5.61
N ASP A 35 6.70 11.77 5.37
CA ASP A 35 5.64 11.62 6.37
C ASP A 35 6.14 10.76 7.54
N PRO A 36 6.05 11.26 8.80
CA PRO A 36 6.41 10.48 9.97
C PRO A 36 5.71 9.11 10.06
N ASN A 37 4.46 8.99 9.61
CA ASN A 37 3.70 7.73 9.63
C ASN A 37 4.08 6.78 8.48
N ALA A 38 4.88 7.22 7.50
CA ALA A 38 5.32 6.38 6.39
C ALA A 38 6.67 5.69 6.65
N LYS A 39 7.30 5.96 7.80
CA LYS A 39 8.68 5.52 8.08
C LYS A 39 8.76 4.02 8.38
N ASP A 40 7.75 3.49 9.03
CA ASP A 40 7.62 2.08 9.39
C ASP A 40 6.62 1.32 8.51
N ASP A 41 6.03 1.99 7.51
CA ASP A 41 5.21 1.35 6.48
C ASP A 41 6.00 0.31 5.69
N ILE A 42 5.35 -0.83 5.48
CA ILE A 42 5.90 -1.96 4.72
C ILE A 42 5.15 -2.08 3.41
N THR A 43 5.88 -2.22 2.31
CA THR A 43 5.28 -2.38 0.97
C THR A 43 5.71 -3.69 0.33
N THR A 44 4.77 -4.42 -0.26
CA THR A 44 5.03 -5.64 -1.01
C THR A 44 4.38 -5.58 -2.39
N ILE A 45 4.85 -6.44 -3.30
CA ILE A 45 4.27 -6.60 -4.64
C ILE A 45 3.73 -8.02 -4.75
N ASN A 46 2.47 -8.15 -5.17
CA ASN A 46 1.77 -9.42 -5.40
C ASN A 46 1.70 -10.36 -4.19
N GLN A 47 1.96 -9.86 -2.98
CA GLN A 47 1.94 -10.65 -1.75
C GLN A 47 1.13 -9.91 -0.68
N LEU A 48 -0.06 -10.43 -0.38
CA LEU A 48 -0.90 -10.01 0.74
C LEU A 48 -0.79 -11.08 1.86
N ASN A 49 -0.14 -10.74 2.97
CA ASN A 49 0.02 -11.58 4.15
C ASN A 49 -0.98 -11.12 5.21
N VAL A 50 -1.80 -12.04 5.71
CA VAL A 50 -2.88 -11.72 6.65
C VAL A 50 -2.86 -12.71 7.82
N PRO A 51 -3.20 -12.27 9.04
CA PRO A 51 -3.32 -13.17 10.17
C PRO A 51 -4.50 -14.13 9.98
N VAL A 52 -4.29 -15.40 10.32
CA VAL A 52 -5.34 -16.43 10.33
C VAL A 52 -6.39 -16.10 11.40
N ASP A 53 -7.65 -16.38 11.10
CA ASP A 53 -8.83 -16.22 11.98
C ASP A 53 -9.03 -14.80 12.52
N ARG A 54 -8.66 -13.78 11.74
CA ARG A 54 -8.92 -12.38 12.10
C ARG A 54 -9.56 -11.62 10.93
N PRO A 55 -10.63 -10.83 11.18
CA PRO A 55 -11.16 -9.95 10.17
C PRO A 55 -10.12 -8.89 9.80
N ILE A 56 -10.03 -8.57 8.51
CA ILE A 56 -9.16 -7.53 7.98
C ILE A 56 -10.00 -6.51 7.21
N LEU A 57 -9.52 -5.27 7.16
CA LEU A 57 -10.07 -4.22 6.32
C LEU A 57 -9.05 -3.89 5.23
N VAL A 58 -9.45 -4.04 3.97
CA VAL A 58 -8.61 -3.70 2.81
C VAL A 58 -9.17 -2.44 2.16
N HIS A 59 -8.35 -1.41 2.02
CA HIS A 59 -8.67 -0.24 1.22
C HIS A 59 -8.14 -0.44 -0.20
N LEU A 60 -9.04 -0.59 -1.17
CA LEU A 60 -8.70 -0.83 -2.57
C LEU A 60 -8.78 0.46 -3.38
N SER A 61 -7.74 0.75 -4.15
CA SER A 61 -7.69 1.88 -5.10
C SER A 61 -6.96 1.47 -6.38
N THR A 62 -7.05 2.31 -7.40
CA THR A 62 -6.39 2.10 -8.70
C THR A 62 -5.53 3.30 -9.10
N LYS A 63 -4.54 3.04 -9.96
CA LYS A 63 -3.63 4.04 -10.53
C LYS A 63 -3.96 4.39 -11.99
N ASP A 64 -4.69 3.53 -12.69
CA ASP A 64 -4.92 3.67 -14.13
C ASP A 64 -6.38 3.39 -14.52
N VAL A 65 -6.78 2.12 -14.56
CA VAL A 65 -8.09 1.63 -14.96
C VAL A 65 -8.76 0.90 -13.81
N ILE A 66 -10.03 0.54 -13.95
CA ILE A 66 -10.73 -0.19 -12.90
C ILE A 66 -10.19 -1.63 -12.83
N HIS A 67 -9.88 -2.09 -11.61
CA HIS A 67 -9.50 -3.46 -11.31
C HIS A 67 -10.46 -4.05 -10.27
N SER A 68 -10.45 -5.38 -10.14
CA SER A 68 -11.22 -6.11 -9.12
C SER A 68 -10.30 -7.09 -8.38
N PHE A 69 -10.48 -7.21 -7.06
CA PHE A 69 -9.76 -8.11 -6.17
C PHE A 69 -10.78 -8.95 -5.39
N GLY A 70 -10.79 -10.27 -5.60
CA GLY A 70 -11.74 -11.21 -5.02
C GLY A 70 -11.50 -12.65 -5.46
#